data_AF-A0A2M7AEQ6-F1
#
_entry.id   AF-A0A2M7AEQ6-F1
#
_cell.length_a   1.000
_cell.length_b   1.000
_cell.length_c   1.000
_cell.angle_alpha   90.00
_cell.angle_beta   90.00
_cell.angle_gamma   90.00
#
_symmetry.space_group_name_H-M   'P 1'
#
loop_
_entity.id
_entity.type
_entity.pdbx_description
1 polymer ?
#
loop_
_entity_poly.entity_id
_entity_poly.type
_entity_poly.pdbx_seq_one_letter_code
_entity_poly.pdbx_strand_id
1 'polypeptide(L)'
;MEKEVSRAIRSRLESAYGDRLRGIVLYGSESRGDAGPDSDIDLLVLLQGPIHLWQDLRTCVHALYPLTLALGRPLTPKPVDVLRYGSDQVTLFQNARRQEIPL
;
A
#
# COMPACT_ATOMS: atom_id res chain seq x y z
N MET A 1 -3.30 3.04 12.22
CA MET A 1 -4.43 2.46 11.47
C MET A 1 -5.20 1.38 12.25
N GLU A 2 -6.54 1.39 12.17
CA GLU A 2 -7.42 0.38 12.76
C GLU A 2 -7.31 -0.99 12.07
N LYS A 3 -7.45 -2.08 12.83
CA LYS A 3 -7.30 -3.47 12.31
C LYS A 3 -8.28 -3.81 11.19
N GLU A 4 -9.50 -3.27 11.24
CA GLU A 4 -10.53 -3.52 10.22
C GLU A 4 -10.17 -2.88 8.88
N VAL A 5 -9.62 -1.66 8.91
CA VAL A 5 -9.14 -0.97 7.72
C VAL A 5 -7.99 -1.74 7.07
N SER A 6 -7.02 -2.21 7.86
CA SER A 6 -5.93 -3.06 7.36
C SER A 6 -6.43 -4.31 6.66
N ARG A 7 -7.42 -5.00 7.26
CA ARG A 7 -8.02 -6.21 6.67
C ARG A 7 -8.78 -5.90 5.38
N ALA A 8 -9.50 -4.78 5.34
CA ALA A 8 -10.25 -4.35 4.17
C ALA A 8 -9.34 -3.97 2.98
N ILE A 9 -8.20 -3.31 3.25
CA ILE A 9 -7.16 -3.03 2.25
C ILE A 9 -6.59 -4.34 1.71
N ARG A 10 -6.19 -5.25 2.61
CA ARG A 10 -5.61 -6.55 2.25
C ARG A 10 -6.53 -7.34 1.33
N SER A 11 -7.77 -7.57 1.75
CA SER A 11 -8.75 -8.36 0.98
C SER A 11 -9.00 -7.79 -0.42
N ARG A 12 -9.08 -6.47 -0.57
CA ARG A 12 -9.28 -5.82 -1.87
C ARG A 12 -8.08 -5.99 -2.79
N LEU A 13 -6.87 -5.81 -2.28
CA LEU A 13 -5.65 -5.96 -3.08
C LEU A 13 -5.36 -7.42 -3.43
N GLU A 14 -5.66 -8.36 -2.52
CA GLU A 14 -5.59 -9.80 -2.81
C GLU A 14 -6.56 -10.18 -3.94
N SER A 15 -7.80 -9.69 -3.88
CA SER A 15 -8.77 -9.94 -4.95
C SER A 15 -8.35 -9.31 -6.29
N ALA A 16 -7.64 -8.19 -6.27
CA ALA A 16 -7.24 -7.47 -7.48
C ALA A 16 -5.99 -8.07 -8.15
N TYR A 17 -5.05 -8.61 -7.37
CA TYR A 17 -3.74 -9.06 -7.86
C TYR A 17 -3.48 -10.56 -7.74
N GLY A 18 -4.24 -11.27 -6.91
CA GLY A 18 -4.03 -12.69 -6.62
C GLY A 18 -2.58 -12.98 -6.25
N ASP A 19 -1.99 -13.98 -6.90
CA ASP A 19 -0.64 -14.47 -6.65
C ASP A 19 0.46 -13.42 -6.92
N ARG A 20 0.14 -12.34 -7.66
CA ARG A 20 1.11 -11.24 -7.86
C ARG A 20 1.27 -10.42 -6.59
N LEU A 21 0.32 -10.38 -5.66
CA LEU A 21 0.47 -9.62 -4.42
C LEU A 21 1.43 -10.34 -3.47
N ARG A 22 2.53 -9.68 -3.10
CA ARG A 22 3.56 -10.22 -2.21
C ARG A 22 3.57 -9.58 -0.83
N GLY A 23 2.96 -8.41 -0.69
CA GLY A 23 2.84 -7.72 0.58
C GLY A 23 2.29 -6.31 0.44
N ILE A 24 1.89 -5.74 1.58
CA ILE A 24 1.42 -4.36 1.68
C ILE A 24 2.14 -3.73 2.86
N VAL A 25 2.75 -2.57 2.63
CA VAL A 25 3.51 -1.85 3.65
C VAL A 25 2.93 -0.46 3.82
N LEU A 26 2.62 -0.11 5.07
CA LEU A 26 2.33 1.27 5.43
C LEU A 26 3.62 2.08 5.46
N TYR A 27 3.62 3.22 4.80
CA TYR A 27 4.74 4.17 4.87
C TYR A 27 4.21 5.58 5.15
N GLY A 28 5.09 6.59 5.14
CA GLY A 28 4.65 7.97 5.32
C GLY A 28 4.29 8.34 6.78
N SER A 29 3.41 9.32 6.95
CA SER A 29 3.08 9.93 8.25
C SER A 29 2.47 8.94 9.26
N GLU A 30 1.65 7.98 8.80
CA GLU A 30 1.10 6.91 9.66
C GLU A 30 2.21 6.04 10.28
N SER A 31 3.27 5.76 9.52
CA SER A 31 4.39 4.93 10.00
C SER A 31 5.32 5.68 10.97
N ARG A 32 5.32 7.02 10.92
CA ARG A 32 6.12 7.89 11.80
C ARG A 32 5.39 8.32 13.06
N GLY A 33 4.06 8.16 13.11
CA GLY A 33 3.23 8.63 14.22
C GLY A 33 2.81 10.10 14.12
N ASP A 34 3.09 10.75 12.99
CA ASP A 34 2.78 12.16 12.73
C ASP A 34 1.44 12.35 12.00
N ALA A 35 0.70 11.27 11.73
CA ALA A 35 -0.55 11.34 10.99
C ALA A 35 -1.64 12.06 11.79
N GLY A 36 -2.13 13.17 11.25
CA GLY A 36 -3.35 13.83 11.71
C GLY A 36 -4.61 13.19 11.12
N PRO A 37 -5.80 13.59 11.58
CA PRO A 37 -7.09 13.05 11.10
C PRO A 37 -7.28 13.13 9.58
N ASP A 38 -6.74 14.18 8.95
CA ASP A 38 -6.85 14.44 7.51
C ASP A 38 -5.66 13.91 6.69
N SER A 39 -4.73 13.17 7.32
CA SER A 39 -3.57 12.63 6.61
C SER A 39 -3.95 11.50 5.67
N ASP A 40 -3.31 11.47 4.50
CA ASP A 40 -3.36 10.35 3.56
C ASP A 40 -2.80 9.07 4.21
N ILE A 41 -3.28 7.91 3.73
CA ILE A 41 -2.74 6.60 4.09
C ILE A 41 -1.90 6.10 2.93
N ASP A 42 -0.59 6.21 3.13
CA ASP A 42 0.45 5.84 2.19
C ASP A 42 0.71 4.32 2.20
N LEU A 43 0.50 3.68 1.04
CA LEU A 43 0.68 2.23 0.88
C LEU A 43 1.71 1.89 -0.21
N LEU A 44 2.69 1.05 0.13
CA LEU A 44 3.48 0.32 -0.86
C LEU A 44 2.80 -1.00 -1.13
N VAL A 45 2.47 -1.26 -2.39
CA VAL A 45 1.87 -2.51 -2.85
C VAL A 45 2.97 -3.32 -3.53
N LEU A 46 3.50 -4.30 -2.80
CA LEU A 46 4.61 -5.13 -3.28
C LEU A 46 4.05 -6.19 -4.22
N LEU A 47 4.41 -6.10 -5.49
CA LEU A 47 3.96 -7.03 -6.51
C LEU A 47 5.13 -7.85 -7.07
N GLN A 48 4.86 -9.09 -7.45
CA GLN A 48 5.75 -9.83 -8.33
C GLN A 48 5.77 -9.15 -9.71
N GLY A 49 6.96 -8.71 -10.11
CA GLY A 49 7.17 -7.99 -11.37
C GLY A 49 6.98 -8.84 -12.63
N PRO A 50 7.05 -8.22 -13.82
CA PRO A 50 7.35 -6.79 -14.03
C PRO A 50 6.18 -5.87 -13.62
N ILE A 51 6.52 -4.64 -13.20
CA ILE A 51 5.53 -3.59 -12.91
C ILE A 51 5.16 -2.87 -14.20
N HIS A 52 3.86 -2.84 -14.49
CA HIS A 52 3.27 -2.04 -15.55
C HIS A 52 2.65 -0.82 -14.89
N LEU A 53 3.46 0.22 -14.66
CA LEU A 53 3.16 1.31 -13.72
C LEU A 53 1.73 1.86 -13.85
N TRP A 54 1.28 2.18 -15.06
CA TRP A 54 -0.06 2.73 -15.28
C TRP A 54 -1.18 1.73 -15.02
N GLN A 55 -1.03 0.49 -15.48
CA GLN A 55 -2.01 -0.57 -15.31
C GLN A 55 -2.12 -0.96 -13.84
N ASP A 56 -0.99 -1.22 -13.17
CA ASP A 56 -0.95 -1.60 -11.77
C ASP A 56 -1.42 -0.42 -10.88
N LEU A 57 -1.01 0.82 -11.16
CA LEU A 57 -1.52 1.97 -10.39
C LEU A 57 -3.05 2.11 -10.53
N ARG A 58 -3.57 1.99 -11.76
CA ARG A 58 -5.01 2.03 -12.02
C ARG A 58 -5.74 0.92 -11.27
N THR A 59 -5.26 -0.32 -11.35
CA THR A 59 -5.86 -1.46 -10.64
C THR A 59 -5.89 -1.23 -9.12
N CYS A 60 -4.77 -0.77 -8.53
CA CYS A 60 -4.72 -0.41 -7.12
C CYS A 60 -5.77 0.64 -6.73
N VAL A 61 -5.82 1.75 -7.48
CA VAL A 61 -6.74 2.86 -7.19
C VAL A 61 -8.19 2.39 -7.29
N HIS A 62 -8.56 1.66 -8.34
CA HIS A 62 -9.93 1.14 -8.49
C HIS A 62 -10.31 0.16 -7.38
N ALA A 63 -9.41 -0.74 -6.99
CA ALA A 63 -9.67 -1.71 -5.93
C ALA A 63 -9.90 -1.02 -4.57
N LEU A 64 -9.17 0.06 -4.29
CA LEU A 64 -9.21 0.77 -3.02
C LEU A 64 -10.22 1.92 -2.97
N TYR A 65 -10.69 2.42 -4.13
CA TYR A 65 -11.56 3.59 -4.21
C TYR A 65 -12.83 3.50 -3.33
N PRO A 66 -13.58 2.38 -3.28
CA PRO A 66 -14.73 2.28 -2.38
C PRO A 66 -14.36 2.42 -0.90
N LEU A 67 -13.16 1.95 -0.53
CA LEU A 67 -12.66 2.07 0.84
C LEU A 67 -12.21 3.51 1.13
N THR A 68 -11.53 4.16 0.19
CA THR A 68 -11.20 5.60 0.28
C THR A 68 -12.44 6.45 0.58
N LEU A 69 -13.54 6.21 -0.15
CA LEU A 69 -14.80 6.92 0.08
C LEU A 69 -15.40 6.63 1.46
N ALA A 70 -15.37 5.38 1.91
CA ALA A 70 -15.90 4.98 3.22
C ALA A 70 -15.09 5.55 4.39
N LEU A 71 -13.77 5.66 4.23
CA LEU A 71 -12.87 6.20 5.26
C LEU A 71 -12.89 7.73 5.33
N GLY A 72 -13.30 8.41 4.26
CA GLY A 72 -13.16 9.86 4.13
C GLY A 72 -11.71 10.35 4.08
N ARG A 73 -10.74 9.44 3.91
CA ARG A 73 -9.30 9.70 3.89
C ARG A 73 -8.68 9.11 2.62
N PRO A 74 -7.80 9.83 1.90
CA PRO A 74 -7.14 9.28 0.71
C PRO A 74 -6.28 8.05 1.03
N LEU A 75 -6.46 6.98 0.26
CA LEU A 75 -5.50 5.88 0.17
C LEU A 75 -4.59 6.13 -1.03
N THR A 76 -3.27 6.20 -0.81
CA THR A 76 -2.27 6.53 -1.85
C THR A 76 -1.38 5.31 -2.14
N PRO A 77 -1.84 4.36 -2.98
CA PRO A 77 -1.07 3.16 -3.30
C PRO A 77 0.04 3.43 -4.30
N LYS A 78 1.21 2.84 -4.06
CA LYS A 78 2.35 2.81 -4.98
C LYS A 78 2.74 1.36 -5.27
N PRO A 79 2.44 0.84 -6.48
CA PRO A 79 2.88 -0.49 -6.88
C PRO A 79 4.39 -0.51 -7.06
N VAL A 80 5.06 -1.48 -6.45
CA VAL A 80 6.52 -1.64 -6.46
C VAL A 80 6.86 -3.11 -6.71
N ASP A 81 7.89 -3.35 -7.51
CA ASP A 81 8.43 -4.70 -7.67
C ASP A 81 9.05 -5.17 -6.35
N VAL A 82 8.58 -6.29 -5.81
CA VAL A 82 9.08 -6.86 -4.55
C VAL A 82 10.60 -7.06 -4.57
N LEU A 83 11.19 -7.36 -5.72
CA LEU A 83 12.64 -7.55 -5.86
C LEU A 83 13.41 -6.22 -5.76
N ARG A 84 12.77 -5.08 -6.07
CA ARG A 84 13.35 -3.74 -5.94
C ARG A 84 13.12 -3.11 -4.57
N TYR A 85 12.12 -3.60 -3.82
CA TYR A 85 11.84 -3.13 -2.46
C TYR A 85 12.97 -3.47 -1.47
N GLY A 86 13.75 -4.53 -1.74
CA GLY A 86 14.87 -4.96 -0.90
C GLY A 86 16.25 -4.48 -1.33
N SER A 87 16.38 -3.71 -2.42
CA SER A 87 17.66 -3.15 -2.85
C SER A 87 17.83 -1.72 -2.33
N ASP A 88 19.06 -1.36 -1.94
CA ASP A 88 19.45 -0.09 -1.31
C ASP A 88 19.19 1.20 -2.15
N GLN A 89 18.45 1.10 -3.24
CA GLN A 89 18.32 2.14 -4.27
C GLN A 89 17.13 3.08 -4.11
N VAL A 90 16.27 2.91 -3.10
CA VAL A 90 15.11 3.79 -2.93
C VAL A 90 15.00 4.25 -1.47
N THR A 91 15.43 5.50 -1.24
CA THR A 91 15.38 6.23 0.05
C THR A 91 13.98 6.24 0.68
N LEU A 92 12.91 6.04 -0.12
CA LEU A 92 11.54 5.90 0.37
C LEU A 92 11.36 4.70 1.33
N PHE A 93 12.19 3.66 1.20
CA PHE A 93 12.08 2.41 1.97
C PHE A 93 12.86 2.42 3.30
N GLN A 94 13.86 3.29 3.46
CA GLN A 94 14.62 3.39 4.71
C GLN A 94 13.81 4.04 5.84
N ASN A 95 12.81 4.85 5.51
CA ASN A 95 11.92 5.53 6.47
C ASN A 95 10.58 4.83 6.68
N ALA A 96 10.25 3.82 5.86
CA ALA A 96 9.10 2.96 6.12
C ALA A 96 9.48 2.02 7.28
N ARG A 97 9.15 2.41 8.53
CA ARG A 97 9.14 1.43 9.62
C ARG A 97 8.27 0.26 9.12
N ARG A 98 8.86 -0.93 9.03
CA ARG A 98 8.19 -2.21 8.67
C ARG A 98 7.03 -2.46 9.62
N GLN A 99 5.91 -1.78 9.40
CA GLN A 99 4.60 -2.25 9.82
C GLN A 99 4.06 -2.96 8.60
N GLU A 100 4.49 -4.21 8.47
CA GLU A 100 3.83 -5.15 7.58
C GLU A 100 2.38 -5.26 8.06
N ILE A 101 1.44 -5.08 7.13
CA ILE A 101 0.07 -5.52 7.40
C ILE A 101 0.16 -7.05 7.42
N PRO A 102 -0.04 -7.73 8.57
CA PRO A 102 0.17 -9.16 8.67
C PRO A 102 -0.73 -9.88 7.66
N LEU A 103 -0.14 -10.86 6.96
CA LEU A 103 -0.90 -11.79 6.13
C LEU A 103 -1.77 -12.69 7.01
#